data_AF-A0A7V9CL79-F1
#
_entry.id   AF-A0A7V9CL79-F1
#
_cell.length_a   1.000
_cell.length_b   1.000
_cell.length_c   1.000
_cell.angle_alpha   90.00
_cell.angle_beta   90.00
_cell.angle_gamma   90.00
#
_symmetry.space_group_name_H-M   'P 1'
#
loop_
_entity.id
_entity.type
_entity.pdbx_description
1 polymer ?
#
loop_
_entity_poly.entity_id
_entity_poly.type
_entity_poly.pdbx_seq_one_letter_code
_entity_poly.pdbx_strand_id
1 'polypeptide(L)'
;AVDIRGTINRPGDRDRGWSVEMALPWAILREAAPNRRAPSDGEQWRVNLSRVQWTLDEVDGTYRKRIDAATGKPLAEDNWVWSPQGAIDMHMPERWGYVQFTDVPAGSRAVAFVENRNERVTWALRRLYHRQRAFRAAHGRYASDLAALSAGNIQVDGLQFRPTLTATDSLYEISAAGFDGTTIHVGHDGRTWATPR
;
A
#
# COMPACT_ATOMS: atom_id res chain seq x y z
N ALA A 1 -15.35 19.75 -1.44
CA ALA A 1 -15.11 21.22 -1.41
C ALA A 1 -13.62 21.50 -1.25
N VAL A 2 -13.15 22.67 -1.67
CA VAL A 2 -11.80 23.17 -1.35
C VAL A 2 -11.98 24.46 -0.59
N ASP A 3 -11.42 24.56 0.61
CA ASP A 3 -11.39 25.78 1.41
C ASP A 3 -9.98 26.34 1.44
N ILE A 4 -9.82 27.62 1.09
CA ILE A 4 -8.53 28.28 0.93
C ILE A 4 -8.46 29.43 1.92
N ARG A 5 -7.47 29.38 2.82
CA ARG A 5 -7.24 30.42 3.84
C ARG A 5 -6.03 31.25 3.43
N GLY A 6 -6.18 31.98 2.35
CA GLY A 6 -5.08 32.64 1.66
C GLY A 6 -5.46 33.06 0.23
N THR A 7 -4.46 33.14 -0.63
CA THR A 7 -4.65 33.38 -2.07
C THR A 7 -4.26 32.13 -2.88
N ILE A 8 -4.60 32.10 -4.17
CA ILE A 8 -4.20 31.01 -5.08
C ILE A 8 -3.08 31.53 -5.96
N ASN A 9 -1.96 30.81 -5.99
CA ASN A 9 -0.85 31.05 -6.92
C ASN A 9 -0.36 32.52 -6.90
N ARG A 10 -0.25 33.13 -5.72
CA ARG A 10 0.28 34.50 -5.57
C ARG A 10 1.64 34.46 -4.88
N PRO A 11 2.74 34.52 -5.65
CA PRO A 11 4.05 34.67 -5.06
C PRO A 11 4.18 35.96 -4.23
N GLY A 12 5.09 35.94 -3.26
CA GLY A 12 5.32 37.04 -2.33
C GLY A 12 4.39 37.12 -1.12
N ASP A 13 3.32 36.33 -1.03
CA ASP A 13 2.51 36.22 0.19
C ASP A 13 2.69 34.88 0.91
N ARG A 14 2.07 34.78 2.10
CA ARG A 14 2.12 33.58 2.93
C ARG A 14 0.73 33.23 3.42
N ASP A 15 0.22 32.12 2.91
CA ASP A 15 -1.08 31.61 3.29
C ASP A 15 -1.08 30.86 4.63
N ARG A 16 -2.27 30.73 5.23
CA ARG A 16 -2.49 29.87 6.40
C ARG A 16 -2.71 28.40 6.00
N GLY A 17 -3.00 28.15 4.73
CA GLY A 17 -3.18 26.82 4.15
C GLY A 17 -4.58 26.59 3.59
N TRP A 18 -4.84 25.37 3.13
CA TRP A 18 -6.10 24.97 2.53
C TRP A 18 -6.57 23.62 3.10
N SER A 19 -7.83 23.28 2.88
CA SER A 19 -8.37 21.95 3.14
C SER A 19 -9.14 21.45 1.91
N VAL A 20 -9.15 20.13 1.74
CA VAL A 20 -9.94 19.45 0.72
C VAL A 20 -10.85 18.47 1.43
N GLU A 21 -12.12 18.51 1.07
CA GLU A 21 -13.13 17.55 1.48
C GLU A 21 -13.68 16.84 0.24
N MET A 22 -13.72 15.51 0.28
CA MET A 22 -14.18 14.68 -0.82
C MET A 22 -15.29 13.76 -0.33
N ALA A 23 -16.41 13.78 -1.05
CA ALA A 23 -17.43 12.75 -0.96
C ALA A 23 -17.27 11.84 -2.18
N LEU A 24 -16.95 10.56 -1.96
CA LEU A 24 -16.82 9.57 -3.02
C LEU A 24 -18.11 8.73 -3.05
N PRO A 25 -18.98 8.90 -4.06
CA PRO A 25 -20.19 8.10 -4.17
C PRO A 25 -19.86 6.61 -4.24
N TRP A 26 -20.69 5.77 -3.60
CA TRP A 26 -20.45 4.34 -3.62
C TRP A 26 -20.30 3.76 -5.04
N ALA A 27 -21.12 4.25 -5.97
CA ALA A 27 -21.15 3.78 -7.35
C ALA A 27 -19.79 3.82 -8.05
N ILE A 28 -18.92 4.79 -7.73
CA ILE A 28 -17.61 4.95 -8.36
C ILE A 28 -16.53 4.03 -7.77
N LEU A 29 -16.76 3.48 -6.58
CA LEU A 29 -15.81 2.58 -5.91
C LEU A 29 -16.06 1.10 -6.23
N ARG A 30 -17.17 0.78 -6.91
CA ARG A 30 -17.59 -0.60 -7.19
C ARG A 30 -16.55 -1.44 -7.93
N GLU A 31 -15.75 -0.83 -8.79
CA GLU A 31 -14.71 -1.55 -9.55
C GLU A 31 -13.59 -2.08 -8.63
N ALA A 32 -13.17 -1.26 -7.66
CA ALA A 32 -12.14 -1.61 -6.70
C ALA A 32 -12.68 -2.40 -5.48
N ALA A 33 -14.00 -2.38 -5.28
CA ALA A 33 -14.66 -2.98 -4.14
C ALA A 33 -14.75 -4.51 -4.22
N PRO A 34 -14.45 -5.23 -3.12
CA PRO A 34 -14.80 -6.64 -3.01
C PRO A 34 -16.27 -6.89 -3.36
N ASN A 35 -16.52 -7.82 -4.27
CA ASN A 35 -17.87 -8.18 -4.75
C ASN A 35 -18.69 -7.01 -5.31
N ARG A 36 -18.06 -5.87 -5.65
CA ARG A 36 -18.72 -4.68 -6.22
C ARG A 36 -19.87 -4.12 -5.36
N ARG A 37 -19.80 -4.32 -4.03
CA ARG A 37 -20.79 -3.88 -3.04
C ARG A 37 -20.18 -2.99 -1.96
N ALA A 38 -21.01 -2.15 -1.33
CA ALA A 38 -20.58 -1.31 -0.23
C ALA A 38 -19.95 -2.16 0.88
N PRO A 39 -18.92 -1.67 1.59
CA PRO A 39 -18.31 -2.40 2.68
C PRO A 39 -19.34 -2.64 3.78
N SER A 40 -19.30 -3.82 4.39
CA SER A 40 -20.10 -4.12 5.57
C SER A 40 -19.45 -3.55 6.83
N ASP A 41 -20.21 -3.43 7.93
CA ASP A 41 -19.64 -3.14 9.26
C ASP A 41 -18.49 -4.12 9.58
N GLY A 42 -17.36 -3.57 10.00
CA GLY A 42 -16.13 -4.32 10.28
C GLY A 42 -15.29 -4.70 9.06
N GLU A 43 -15.77 -4.48 7.83
CA GLU A 43 -14.98 -4.77 6.63
C GLU A 43 -13.76 -3.85 6.54
N GLN A 44 -12.64 -4.38 6.05
CA GLN A 44 -11.37 -3.68 5.99
C GLN A 44 -10.87 -3.54 4.56
N TRP A 45 -10.50 -2.32 4.19
CA TRP A 45 -9.93 -2.02 2.88
C TRP A 45 -8.52 -1.46 3.03
N ARG A 46 -7.70 -1.68 2.00
CA ARG A 46 -6.40 -1.03 1.85
C ARG A 46 -6.61 0.33 1.19
N VAL A 47 -6.19 1.41 1.85
CA VAL A 47 -6.33 2.79 1.40
C VAL A 47 -5.04 3.56 1.69
N ASN A 48 -4.70 4.51 0.83
CA ASN A 48 -3.63 5.46 1.12
C ASN A 48 -4.03 6.86 0.66
N LEU A 49 -3.38 7.85 1.26
CA LEU A 49 -3.47 9.26 0.86
C LEU A 49 -2.08 9.71 0.48
N SER A 50 -1.96 10.31 -0.70
CA SER A 50 -0.70 10.80 -1.24
C SER A 50 -0.77 12.28 -1.52
N ARG A 51 0.30 13.00 -1.19
CA ARG A 51 0.54 14.37 -1.64
C ARG A 51 1.95 14.48 -2.19
N VAL A 52 2.02 14.86 -3.46
CA VAL A 52 3.27 15.22 -4.13
C VAL A 52 3.47 16.73 -3.97
N GLN A 53 4.64 17.13 -3.49
CA GLN A 53 5.02 18.52 -3.30
C GLN A 53 6.35 18.79 -4.00
N TRP A 54 6.42 19.86 -4.79
CA TRP A 54 7.67 20.31 -5.38
C TRP A 54 8.25 21.45 -4.56
N THR A 55 9.57 21.53 -4.48
CA THR A 55 10.26 22.74 -4.04
C THR A 55 10.17 23.79 -5.16
N LEU A 56 9.63 24.97 -4.83
CA LEU A 56 9.36 26.04 -5.78
C LEU A 56 10.19 27.28 -5.42
N ASP A 57 10.63 27.99 -6.45
CA ASP A 57 11.22 29.33 -6.39
C ASP A 57 10.24 30.35 -6.97
N GLU A 58 10.25 31.56 -6.41
CA GLU A 58 9.56 32.71 -6.99
C GLU A 58 10.46 33.39 -8.03
N VAL A 59 10.02 33.41 -9.28
CA VAL A 59 10.74 34.01 -10.40
C VAL A 59 9.74 34.81 -11.24
N ASP A 60 10.00 36.10 -11.42
CA ASP A 60 9.16 37.03 -12.19
C ASP A 60 7.68 37.03 -11.77
N GLY A 61 7.40 36.95 -10.46
CA GLY A 61 6.04 36.89 -9.92
C GLY A 61 5.30 35.58 -10.21
N THR A 62 6.02 34.51 -10.56
CA THR A 62 5.48 33.16 -10.79
C THR A 62 6.24 32.11 -9.99
N TYR A 63 5.61 30.97 -9.73
CA TYR A 63 6.31 29.82 -9.15
C TYR A 63 6.96 28.97 -10.24
N ARG A 64 8.24 28.64 -10.07
CA ARG A 64 8.96 27.67 -10.90
C ARG A 64 9.55 26.58 -10.03
N LYS A 65 9.62 25.34 -10.54
CA LYS A 65 10.31 24.26 -9.83
C LYS A 65 11.78 24.64 -9.66
N ARG A 66 12.30 24.47 -8.45
CA ARG A 66 13.72 24.71 -8.18
C ARG A 66 14.58 23.77 -9.01
N ILE A 67 15.61 24.32 -9.63
CA ILE A 67 16.56 23.58 -10.46
C ILE A 67 17.80 23.23 -9.62
N ASP A 68 18.22 21.97 -9.70
CA ASP A 68 19.49 21.50 -9.20
C ASP A 68 20.63 22.06 -10.08
N ALA A 69 21.50 22.86 -9.47
CA ALA A 69 22.62 23.49 -10.16
C ALA A 69 23.62 22.48 -10.75
N ALA A 70 23.76 21.29 -10.16
CA ALA A 70 24.69 20.27 -10.62
C ALA A 70 24.17 19.52 -11.85
N THR A 71 22.84 19.33 -11.96
CA THR A 71 22.24 18.49 -13.01
C THR A 71 21.45 19.29 -14.05
N GLY A 72 21.12 20.55 -13.78
CA GLY A 72 20.25 21.38 -14.61
C GLY A 72 18.80 20.91 -14.66
N LYS A 73 18.39 19.95 -13.82
CA LYS A 73 17.04 19.38 -13.75
C LYS A 73 16.29 19.90 -12.53
N PRO A 74 14.94 19.86 -12.51
CA PRO A 74 14.20 20.12 -11.28
C PRO A 74 14.65 19.21 -10.14
N LEU A 75 14.69 19.74 -8.91
CA LEU A 75 14.81 18.93 -7.71
C LEU A 75 13.70 17.88 -7.67
N ALA A 76 13.99 16.72 -7.10
CA ALA A 76 13.00 15.68 -6.88
C ALA A 76 11.84 16.19 -6.02
N GLU A 77 10.66 15.63 -6.24
CA GLU A 77 9.46 15.93 -5.47
C GLU A 77 9.44 15.23 -4.11
N ASP A 78 8.90 15.94 -3.11
CA ASP A 78 8.58 15.39 -1.80
C ASP A 78 7.27 14.62 -1.87
N ASN A 79 7.31 13.35 -1.47
CA ASN A 79 6.15 12.47 -1.42
C ASN A 79 5.69 12.28 0.03
N TRP A 80 4.49 12.76 0.34
CA TRP A 80 3.86 12.62 1.65
C TRP A 80 2.79 11.55 1.55
N VAL A 81 2.88 10.51 2.37
CA VAL A 81 1.95 9.39 2.36
C VAL A 81 1.42 9.12 3.76
N TRP A 82 0.15 8.76 3.88
CA TRP A 82 -0.44 8.39 5.18
C TRP A 82 0.16 7.08 5.70
N SER A 83 0.14 6.02 4.89
CA SER A 83 0.78 4.75 5.23
C SER A 83 2.16 4.65 4.57
N PRO A 84 3.22 4.35 5.33
CA PRO A 84 4.58 4.27 4.81
C PRO A 84 4.74 3.10 3.84
N GLN A 85 5.21 3.38 2.63
CA GLN A 85 5.34 2.37 1.57
C GLN A 85 6.73 1.74 1.50
N GLY A 86 7.76 2.37 2.06
CA GLY A 86 9.15 1.91 1.96
C GLY A 86 9.73 1.91 0.53
N ALA A 87 9.05 2.56 -0.40
CA ALA A 87 9.47 2.78 -1.79
C ALA A 87 8.77 4.06 -2.31
N ILE A 88 9.40 4.77 -3.25
CA ILE A 88 8.77 5.86 -4.01
C ILE A 88 7.95 5.24 -5.15
N ASP A 89 6.93 4.48 -4.77
CA ASP A 89 6.02 3.81 -5.69
C ASP A 89 4.64 3.66 -5.02
N MET A 90 3.68 4.48 -5.43
CA MET A 90 2.29 4.41 -4.95
C MET A 90 1.52 3.24 -5.54
N HIS A 91 2.02 2.60 -6.60
CA HIS A 91 1.35 1.50 -7.29
C HIS A 91 1.64 0.14 -6.65
N MET A 92 1.93 0.15 -5.35
CA MET A 92 2.10 -1.03 -4.50
C MET A 92 0.95 -1.09 -3.48
N PRO A 93 -0.31 -1.32 -3.93
CA PRO A 93 -1.48 -1.23 -3.07
C PRO A 93 -1.44 -2.19 -1.88
N GLU A 94 -0.66 -3.26 -1.96
CA GLU A 94 -0.44 -4.17 -0.85
C GLU A 94 0.25 -3.57 0.37
N ARG A 95 0.92 -2.43 0.19
CA ARG A 95 1.62 -1.68 1.24
C ARG A 95 0.78 -0.57 1.84
N TRP A 96 -0.42 -0.34 1.30
CA TRP A 96 -1.33 0.68 1.82
C TRP A 96 -1.89 0.28 3.19
N GLY A 97 -2.25 1.28 3.99
CA GLY A 97 -2.82 1.11 5.32
C GLY A 97 -4.23 0.54 5.28
N TYR A 98 -4.67 -0.03 6.40
CA TYR A 98 -6.05 -0.52 6.54
C TYR A 98 -6.97 0.54 7.11
N VAL A 99 -8.14 0.66 6.51
CA VAL A 99 -9.31 1.33 7.08
C VAL A 99 -10.37 0.30 7.39
N GLN A 100 -11.03 0.42 8.55
CA GLN A 100 -12.16 -0.42 8.93
C GLN A 100 -13.45 0.39 8.85
N PHE A 101 -14.43 -0.10 8.10
CA PHE A 101 -15.73 0.53 7.97
C PHE A 101 -16.62 0.18 9.17
N THR A 102 -17.54 1.09 9.49
CA THR A 102 -18.54 0.84 10.54
C THR A 102 -19.86 1.52 10.27
N ASP A 103 -20.95 0.92 10.74
CA ASP A 103 -22.30 1.50 10.73
C ASP A 103 -22.50 2.52 11.85
N VAL A 104 -21.54 2.65 12.78
CA VAL A 104 -21.57 3.65 13.84
C VAL A 104 -21.42 5.04 13.23
N PRO A 105 -22.38 5.97 13.45
CA PRO A 105 -22.28 7.33 12.93
C PRO A 105 -21.01 8.04 13.41
N ALA A 106 -20.32 8.71 12.48
CA ALA A 106 -19.12 9.47 12.80
C ALA A 106 -19.38 10.48 13.93
N GLY A 107 -18.46 10.54 14.91
CA GLY A 107 -18.55 11.42 16.07
C GLY A 107 -19.44 10.93 17.22
N SER A 108 -20.19 9.83 17.05
CA SER A 108 -21.06 9.30 18.11
C SER A 108 -20.30 8.53 19.20
N ARG A 109 -19.42 7.59 18.80
CA ARG A 109 -18.51 6.88 19.70
C ARG A 109 -17.29 6.35 18.94
N ALA A 110 -16.24 6.03 19.69
CA ALA A 110 -15.08 5.35 19.13
C ALA A 110 -15.41 3.87 18.79
N VAL A 111 -14.85 3.39 17.68
CA VAL A 111 -14.85 1.99 17.26
C VAL A 111 -13.40 1.55 17.20
N ALA A 112 -13.05 0.50 17.94
CA ALA A 112 -11.70 -0.05 17.93
C ALA A 112 -11.43 -0.79 16.61
N PHE A 113 -10.23 -0.62 16.07
CA PHE A 113 -9.76 -1.42 14.95
C PHE A 113 -9.55 -2.87 15.38
N VAL A 114 -10.09 -3.83 14.63
CA VAL A 114 -9.95 -5.26 14.90
C VAL A 114 -8.85 -5.82 14.02
N GLU A 115 -7.68 -6.10 14.57
CA GLU A 115 -6.56 -6.59 13.76
C GLU A 115 -6.86 -7.97 13.14
N ASN A 116 -6.77 -8.06 11.81
CA ASN A 116 -6.69 -9.35 11.13
C ASN A 116 -5.26 -9.90 11.18
N ARG A 117 -4.97 -10.77 12.16
CA ARG A 117 -3.63 -11.36 12.35
C ARG A 117 -3.11 -12.12 11.12
N ASN A 118 -3.99 -12.66 10.27
CA ASN A 118 -3.59 -13.33 9.03
C ASN A 118 -2.99 -12.37 7.98
N GLU A 119 -3.14 -11.06 8.13
CA GLU A 119 -2.42 -10.10 7.27
C GLU A 119 -0.91 -10.09 7.55
N ARG A 120 -0.46 -10.49 8.75
CA ARG A 120 0.97 -10.69 9.04
C ARG A 120 1.57 -11.81 8.21
N VAL A 121 0.82 -12.91 8.05
CA VAL A 121 1.20 -14.07 7.23
C VAL A 121 1.15 -13.71 5.75
N THR A 122 0.09 -13.00 5.34
CA THR A 122 -0.05 -12.46 3.97
C THR A 122 1.16 -11.58 3.61
N TRP A 123 1.60 -10.72 4.53
CA TRP A 123 2.78 -9.88 4.32
C TRP A 123 4.08 -10.69 4.24
N ALA A 124 4.26 -11.69 5.10
CA ALA A 124 5.40 -12.60 5.06
C ALA A 124 5.49 -13.35 3.71
N LEU A 125 4.35 -13.80 3.18
CA LEU A 125 4.25 -14.40 1.86
C LEU A 125 4.54 -13.40 0.74
N ARG A 126 4.08 -12.15 0.84
CA ARG A 126 4.42 -11.07 -0.11
C ARG A 126 5.92 -10.75 -0.16
N ARG A 127 6.62 -10.84 0.97
CA ARG A 127 8.09 -10.73 1.00
C ARG A 127 8.74 -11.84 0.18
N LEU A 128 8.24 -13.08 0.26
CA LEU A 128 8.71 -14.18 -0.57
C LEU A 128 8.36 -13.99 -2.05
N TYR A 129 7.17 -13.48 -2.38
CA TYR A 129 6.78 -13.09 -3.74
C TYR A 129 7.76 -12.08 -4.35
N HIS A 130 8.13 -11.02 -3.62
CA HIS A 130 9.11 -10.05 -4.12
C HIS A 130 10.49 -10.68 -4.32
N ARG A 131 10.91 -11.61 -3.44
CA ARG A 131 12.16 -12.35 -3.60
C ARG A 131 12.11 -13.30 -4.80
N GLN A 132 10.97 -13.92 -5.10
CA GLN A 132 10.77 -14.69 -6.33
C GLN A 132 10.92 -13.82 -7.58
N ARG A 133 10.37 -12.61 -7.58
CA ARG A 133 10.53 -11.67 -8.69
C ARG A 133 11.99 -11.26 -8.89
N ALA A 134 12.69 -10.95 -7.80
CA ALA A 134 14.12 -10.63 -7.86
C ALA A 134 14.95 -11.82 -8.36
N PHE A 135 14.69 -13.02 -7.86
CA PHE A 135 15.35 -14.25 -8.29
C PHE A 135 15.13 -14.51 -9.79
N ARG A 136 13.88 -14.41 -10.27
CA ARG A 136 13.59 -14.57 -11.70
C ARG A 136 14.25 -13.53 -12.57
N ALA A 137 14.32 -12.28 -12.13
CA ALA A 137 15.03 -11.23 -12.85
C ALA A 137 16.53 -11.53 -12.98
N ALA A 138 17.15 -12.13 -11.96
CA ALA A 138 18.58 -12.47 -11.95
C ALA A 138 18.90 -13.79 -12.68
N HIS A 139 18.01 -14.77 -12.64
CA HIS A 139 18.30 -16.15 -13.07
C HIS A 139 17.46 -16.64 -14.25
N GLY A 140 16.47 -15.87 -14.70
CA GLY A 140 15.57 -16.23 -15.80
C GLY A 140 14.52 -17.30 -15.45
N ARG A 141 14.51 -17.83 -14.22
CA ARG A 141 13.58 -18.87 -13.73
C ARG A 141 13.11 -18.57 -12.31
N TYR A 142 12.03 -19.21 -11.88
CA TYR A 142 11.60 -19.17 -10.48
C TYR A 142 12.50 -20.05 -9.60
N ALA A 143 12.68 -19.67 -8.34
CA ALA A 143 13.28 -20.55 -7.35
C ALA A 143 12.31 -21.71 -7.07
N SER A 144 12.88 -22.91 -6.90
CA SER A 144 12.14 -24.14 -6.57
C SER A 144 12.28 -24.53 -5.09
N ASP A 145 13.06 -23.78 -4.31
CA ASP A 145 13.24 -24.00 -2.88
C ASP A 145 13.19 -22.69 -2.09
N LEU A 146 12.81 -22.80 -0.81
CA LEU A 146 12.63 -21.65 0.09
C LEU A 146 13.95 -21.07 0.61
N ALA A 147 15.05 -21.83 0.54
CA ALA A 147 16.36 -21.37 1.00
C ALA A 147 16.95 -20.33 0.04
N ALA A 148 16.79 -20.53 -1.28
CA ALA A 148 17.10 -19.57 -2.32
C ALA A 148 16.35 -18.23 -2.16
N LEU A 149 15.19 -18.26 -1.48
CA LEU A 149 14.39 -17.08 -1.14
C LEU A 149 14.66 -16.56 0.28
N SER A 150 15.69 -17.06 0.97
CA SER A 150 16.03 -16.74 2.37
C SER A 150 14.81 -16.77 3.30
N ALA A 151 13.90 -17.74 3.13
CA ALA A 151 12.63 -17.76 3.85
C ALA A 151 12.82 -17.84 5.37
N GLY A 152 13.90 -18.47 5.85
CA GLY A 152 14.25 -18.53 7.28
C GLY A 152 14.48 -17.15 7.94
N ASN A 153 14.73 -16.10 7.15
CA ASN A 153 14.92 -14.74 7.65
C ASN A 153 13.60 -13.96 7.80
N ILE A 154 12.46 -14.62 7.59
CA ILE A 154 11.12 -14.04 7.72
C ILE A 154 10.49 -14.55 8.99
N GLN A 155 10.16 -13.63 9.88
CA GLN A 155 9.45 -13.91 11.13
C GLN A 155 8.03 -13.37 11.03
N VAL A 156 7.09 -14.07 11.68
CA VAL A 156 5.70 -13.63 11.86
C VAL A 156 5.43 -13.61 13.36
N ASP A 157 5.13 -12.44 13.90
CA ASP A 157 4.89 -12.29 15.34
C ASP A 157 3.66 -13.09 15.78
N GLY A 158 3.85 -13.99 16.74
CA GLY A 158 2.80 -14.85 17.29
C GLY A 158 2.52 -16.13 16.50
N LEU A 159 3.31 -16.44 15.46
CA LEU A 159 3.14 -17.66 14.66
C LEU A 159 4.49 -18.18 14.15
N GLN A 160 4.74 -19.48 14.32
CA GLN A 160 5.89 -20.10 13.67
C GLN A 160 5.67 -20.18 12.16
N PHE A 161 6.31 -19.28 11.41
CA PHE A 161 6.16 -19.20 9.96
C PHE A 161 6.87 -20.37 9.26
N ARG A 162 6.09 -21.32 8.74
CA ARG A 162 6.57 -22.48 7.98
C ARG A 162 5.90 -22.52 6.60
N PRO A 163 6.39 -21.73 5.63
CA PRO A 163 5.81 -21.75 4.30
C PRO A 163 6.16 -23.04 3.54
N THR A 164 5.34 -23.38 2.57
CA THR A 164 5.61 -24.38 1.53
C THR A 164 5.66 -23.68 0.18
N LEU A 165 6.45 -24.21 -0.76
CA LEU A 165 6.58 -23.68 -2.13
C LEU A 165 6.32 -24.83 -3.09
N THR A 166 5.47 -24.60 -4.08
CA THR A 166 5.33 -25.46 -5.27
C THR A 166 5.63 -24.61 -6.48
N ALA A 167 6.61 -25.02 -7.28
CA ALA A 167 7.05 -24.28 -8.46
C ALA A 167 7.03 -25.20 -9.70
N THR A 168 6.69 -24.61 -10.83
CA THR A 168 6.85 -25.17 -12.18
C THR A 168 7.80 -24.28 -12.98
N ASP A 169 8.05 -24.61 -14.25
CA ASP A 169 8.88 -23.79 -15.13
C ASP A 169 8.31 -22.38 -15.34
N SER A 170 6.99 -22.20 -15.22
CA SER A 170 6.29 -20.97 -15.56
C SER A 170 5.47 -20.37 -14.42
N LEU A 171 5.22 -21.09 -13.32
CA LEU A 171 4.36 -20.68 -12.23
C LEU A 171 4.95 -21.06 -10.87
N TYR A 172 4.41 -20.47 -9.81
CA TYR A 172 4.61 -20.93 -8.45
C TYR A 172 3.45 -20.55 -7.54
N GLU A 173 3.33 -21.27 -6.44
CA GLU A 173 2.50 -20.94 -5.29
C GLU A 173 3.33 -21.09 -4.01
N ILE A 174 3.17 -20.13 -3.09
CA ILE A 174 3.70 -20.25 -1.73
C ILE A 174 2.53 -20.17 -0.77
N SER A 175 2.45 -21.11 0.17
CA SER A 175 1.41 -21.12 1.18
C SER A 175 1.99 -21.26 2.58
N ALA A 176 1.28 -20.82 3.60
CA ALA A 176 1.66 -21.01 4.99
C ALA A 176 0.42 -21.12 5.87
N ALA A 177 0.50 -21.93 6.93
CA ALA A 177 -0.50 -21.91 7.98
C ALA A 177 -0.57 -20.51 8.61
N GLY A 178 -1.79 -20.02 8.74
CA GLY A 178 -2.12 -18.79 9.45
C GLY A 178 -2.70 -19.05 10.83
N PHE A 179 -3.28 -18.00 11.39
CA PHE A 179 -4.05 -18.04 12.62
C PHE A 179 -5.42 -18.70 12.40
N ASP A 180 -5.97 -19.26 13.48
CA ASP A 180 -7.34 -19.79 13.53
C ASP A 180 -7.61 -20.92 12.50
N GLY A 181 -6.58 -21.69 12.17
CA GLY A 181 -6.65 -22.83 11.23
C GLY A 181 -6.70 -22.43 9.75
N THR A 182 -6.62 -21.14 9.43
CA THR A 182 -6.61 -20.65 8.04
C THR A 182 -5.28 -21.00 7.38
N THR A 183 -5.28 -21.30 6.08
CA THR A 183 -4.05 -21.31 5.25
C THR A 183 -4.05 -20.10 4.33
N ILE A 184 -2.95 -19.36 4.30
CA ILE A 184 -2.78 -18.20 3.42
C ILE A 184 -1.87 -18.59 2.25
N HIS A 185 -2.21 -18.11 1.07
CA HIS A 185 -1.51 -18.42 -0.18
C HIS A 185 -1.10 -17.13 -0.90
N VAL A 186 -0.03 -17.21 -1.69
CA VAL A 186 0.36 -16.21 -2.70
C VAL A 186 0.76 -16.91 -3.99
N GLY A 187 0.22 -16.43 -5.11
CA GLY A 187 0.53 -16.92 -6.45
C GLY A 187 1.65 -16.13 -7.13
N HIS A 188 2.15 -16.67 -8.25
CA HIS A 188 3.14 -16.02 -9.11
C HIS A 188 2.73 -14.63 -9.65
N ASP A 189 1.43 -14.37 -9.73
CA ASP A 189 0.81 -13.10 -10.12
C ASP A 189 0.69 -12.10 -8.96
N GLY A 190 1.04 -12.50 -7.73
CA GLY A 190 0.96 -11.70 -6.53
C GLY A 190 -0.42 -11.69 -5.87
N ARG A 191 -1.38 -12.47 -6.41
CA ARG A 191 -2.69 -12.65 -5.79
C ARG A 191 -2.55 -13.43 -4.50
N THR A 192 -3.21 -12.95 -3.45
CA THR A 192 -3.28 -13.63 -2.15
C THR A 192 -4.69 -14.11 -1.87
N TRP A 193 -4.84 -15.28 -1.26
CA TRP A 193 -6.13 -15.80 -0.83
C TRP A 193 -5.97 -16.64 0.44
N ALA A 194 -7.09 -16.85 1.13
CA ALA A 194 -7.19 -17.67 2.33
C ALA A 194 -8.07 -18.88 2.05
N THR A 195 -7.69 -20.05 2.56
CA THR A 195 -8.52 -21.25 2.58
C THR A 195 -8.78 -21.66 4.04
N PRO A 196 -10.02 -22.04 4.39
CA PRO A 196 -10.29 -22.63 5.69
C PRO A 196 -9.65 -24.02 5.78
N ARG A 197 -9.46 -24.49 7.01
CA ARG A 197 -8.99 -25.85 7.28
C ARG A 197 -9.98 -26.91 6.82
#